data_AF-A0A2E5MC28-F1
#
_entry.id   AF-A0A2E5MC28-F1
#
_cell.length_a   1.000
_cell.length_b   1.000
_cell.length_c   1.000
_cell.angle_alpha   90.00
_cell.angle_beta   90.00
_cell.angle_gamma   90.00
#
_symmetry.space_group_name_H-M   'P 1'
#
loop_
_entity.id
_entity.type
_entity.pdbx_description
1 polymer ?
#
loop_
_entity_poly.entity_id
_entity_poly.type
_entity_poly.pdbx_seq_one_letter_code
_entity_poly.pdbx_strand_id
1 'polypeptide(L)' 'MKYCLSFLLLFGVVKGSENKKLAQTGFQFLSVTSDARSGGMADAMTTIHGKSVSLFFNPAG' A
#
# COMPACT_ATOMS: atom_id res chain seq x y z
N MET A 1 14.91 -1.85 -45.21
CA MET A 1 14.23 -0.97 -44.23
C MET A 1 13.03 -1.62 -43.52
N LYS A 2 12.17 -2.41 -44.21
CA LYS A 2 10.95 -3.02 -43.62
C LYS A 2 11.15 -3.84 -42.33
N TYR A 3 12.23 -4.62 -42.23
CA TYR A 3 12.46 -5.51 -41.08
C TYR A 3 13.14 -4.84 -39.88
N CYS A 4 13.65 -3.61 -40.05
CA CYS A 4 14.37 -2.88 -39.00
C CYS A 4 13.44 -2.51 -37.84
N LEU A 5 12.21 -2.08 -38.15
CA LEU A 5 11.20 -1.75 -37.15
C LEU A 5 10.75 -2.98 -36.34
N SER A 6 10.62 -4.13 -37.01
CA SER A 6 10.27 -5.41 -36.36
C SER A 6 11.37 -5.89 -35.43
N PHE A 7 12.64 -5.67 -35.79
CA PHE A 7 13.79 -6.02 -34.96
C PHE A 7 13.88 -5.11 -33.73
N LEU A 8 13.60 -3.81 -33.87
CA LEU A 8 13.60 -2.83 -32.78
C LEU A 8 12.53 -3.13 -31.71
N LEU A 9 11.34 -3.56 -32.13
CA LEU A 9 10.25 -3.91 -31.22
C LEU A 9 10.52 -5.17 -30.40
N LEU A 10 11.34 -6.10 -30.92
CA LEU A 10 11.65 -7.37 -30.24
C LEU A 10 12.58 -7.18 -29.03
N PHE A 11 13.47 -6.16 -29.04
CA PHE A 11 14.39 -5.88 -27.93
C PHE A 11 13.77 -5.05 -26.79
N GLY A 12 12.64 -4.37 -27.04
CA GLY A 12 12.03 -3.45 -26.06
C GLY A 12 11.27 -4.11 -24.91
N VAL A 13 11.02 -5.42 -24.96
CA VAL A 13 10.07 -6.10 -24.06
C VAL A 13 10.73 -6.68 -22.79
N VAL A 14 12.06 -6.70 -22.68
CA VAL A 14 12.76 -7.34 -21.55
C VAL A 14 12.95 -6.37 -20.37
N LYS A 15 11.84 -5.99 -19.73
CA LYS A 15 11.84 -5.37 -18.40
C LYS A 15 10.88 -6.14 -17.50
N GLY A 16 11.39 -7.14 -16.79
CA GLY A 16 10.63 -7.88 -15.79
C GLY A 16 10.38 -6.99 -14.56
N SER A 17 9.15 -7.02 -14.05
CA SER A 17 8.82 -6.36 -12.79
C SER A 17 9.51 -7.10 -11.64
N GLU A 18 10.45 -6.42 -10.97
CA GLU A 18 11.14 -6.97 -9.81
C GLU A 18 10.21 -6.85 -8.58
N ASN A 19 9.78 -7.99 -8.02
CA ASN A 19 8.97 -8.01 -6.80
C ASN A 19 9.87 -7.77 -5.58
N LYS A 20 10.22 -6.51 -5.35
CA LYS A 20 10.98 -6.10 -4.18
C LYS A 20 10.12 -6.20 -2.93
N LYS A 21 10.54 -7.04 -1.97
CA LYS A 21 9.91 -7.15 -0.66
C LYS A 21 10.03 -5.81 0.08
N LEU A 22 8.89 -5.19 0.41
CA LEU A 22 8.83 -3.90 1.11
C LEU A 22 9.01 -4.07 2.62
N ALA A 23 8.14 -4.86 3.25
CA ALA A 23 8.18 -5.19 4.67
C ALA A 23 7.33 -6.44 4.92
N GLN A 24 7.54 -7.10 6.06
CA GLN A 24 6.70 -8.20 6.54
C GLN A 24 6.50 -8.03 8.03
N THR A 25 5.24 -8.00 8.47
CA THR A 25 4.88 -7.86 9.88
C THR A 25 4.13 -9.11 10.35
N GLY A 26 4.28 -9.47 11.63
CA GLY A 26 3.58 -10.63 12.20
C GLY A 26 2.12 -10.37 12.56
N PHE A 27 1.76 -9.09 12.76
CA PHE A 27 0.43 -8.67 13.21
C PHE A 27 -0.32 -7.89 12.12
N GLN A 28 -0.37 -8.44 10.89
CA GLN A 28 -0.99 -7.75 9.76
C GLN A 28 -2.47 -7.42 10.00
N PHE A 29 -3.18 -8.16 10.85
CA PHE A 29 -4.56 -7.83 11.20
C PHE A 29 -4.70 -6.44 11.87
N LEU A 30 -3.65 -5.90 12.49
CA LEU A 30 -3.66 -4.54 13.06
C LEU A 30 -3.65 -3.45 11.97
N SER A 31 -3.27 -3.78 10.75
CA SER A 31 -3.40 -2.87 9.60
C SER A 31 -4.81 -2.85 9.00
N VAL A 32 -5.72 -3.69 9.50
CA VAL A 32 -7.12 -3.72 9.08
C VAL A 32 -7.94 -2.92 10.07
N THR A 33 -8.56 -1.88 9.57
CA THR A 33 -9.40 -0.99 10.36
C THR A 33 -10.74 -1.64 10.72
N SER A 34 -11.08 -1.58 12.01
CA SER A 34 -12.31 -2.14 12.58
C SER A 34 -13.43 -1.11 12.77
N ASP A 35 -13.13 0.19 12.71
CA ASP A 35 -14.11 1.27 12.83
C ASP A 35 -14.49 1.87 11.46
N ALA A 36 -15.79 2.03 11.23
CA ALA A 36 -16.31 2.53 9.96
C ALA A 36 -15.94 4.01 9.74
N ARG A 37 -15.87 4.80 10.83
CA ARG A 37 -15.51 6.21 10.74
C ARG A 37 -14.04 6.38 10.37
N SER A 38 -13.12 5.68 11.04
CA SER A 38 -11.70 5.70 10.67
C SER A 38 -11.48 5.21 9.23
N GLY A 39 -12.20 4.16 8.80
CA GLY A 39 -12.13 3.68 7.41
C GLY A 39 -12.60 4.74 6.40
N GLY A 40 -13.68 5.49 6.71
CA GLY A 40 -14.12 6.62 5.90
C GLY A 40 -13.14 7.80 5.89
N MET A 41 -12.27 7.89 6.90
CA MET A 41 -11.21 8.91 7.01
C MET A 41 -9.85 8.41 6.50
N ALA A 42 -9.81 7.28 5.77
CA ALA A 42 -8.57 6.65 5.32
C ALA A 42 -7.56 6.44 6.46
N ASP A 43 -8.06 6.09 7.64
CA ASP A 43 -7.29 5.79 8.87
C ASP A 43 -6.50 6.99 9.44
N ALA A 44 -6.79 8.20 8.98
CA ALA A 44 -6.15 9.44 9.42
C ALA A 44 -6.74 9.95 10.76
N MET A 45 -6.59 9.17 11.83
CA MET A 45 -7.19 9.43 13.14
C MET A 45 -6.21 9.98 14.19
N THR A 46 -4.99 10.36 13.80
CA THR A 46 -3.91 10.69 14.74
C THR A 46 -4.16 11.93 15.59
N THR A 47 -5.02 12.86 15.18
CA THR A 47 -5.38 14.07 15.95
C THR A 47 -6.76 13.99 16.59
N ILE A 48 -7.50 12.90 16.38
CA ILE A 48 -8.90 12.77 16.79
C ILE A 48 -9.00 11.88 18.02
N HIS A 49 -9.67 12.40 19.05
CA HIS A 49 -9.99 11.64 20.26
C HIS A 49 -11.01 10.52 19.97
N GLY A 50 -10.57 9.26 20.09
CA GLY A 50 -11.30 8.07 19.65
C GLY A 50 -11.77 7.13 20.77
N LYS A 51 -11.59 7.49 22.06
CA LYS A 51 -11.87 6.60 23.20
C LYS A 51 -11.14 5.26 23.05
N SER A 52 -11.87 4.15 22.89
CA SER A 52 -11.28 2.82 22.74
C SER A 52 -10.56 2.59 21.41
N VAL A 53 -10.98 3.26 20.32
CA VAL A 53 -10.31 3.11 19.02
C VAL A 53 -8.95 3.84 19.00
N SER A 54 -8.74 4.79 19.90
CA SER A 54 -7.46 5.47 20.12
C SER A 54 -6.30 4.50 20.30
N LEU A 55 -6.55 3.33 20.91
CA LEU A 55 -5.54 2.28 21.10
C LEU A 55 -4.85 1.85 19.80
N PHE A 56 -5.54 1.95 18.66
CA PHE A 56 -5.03 1.52 17.35
C PHE A 56 -4.53 2.65 16.46
N PHE A 57 -4.86 3.91 16.77
CA PHE A 57 -4.49 5.07 15.93
C PHE A 57 -3.65 6.12 16.66
N ASN A 58 -4.04 6.51 17.88
CA ASN A 58 -3.28 7.41 18.75
C ASN A 58 -3.73 7.25 20.22
N PRO A 59 -3.00 6.46 21.04
CA PRO A 59 -3.39 6.21 22.44
C PRO A 59 -3.37 7.44 23.35
N ALA A 60 -2.77 8.56 22.93
CA ALA A 60 -2.78 9.80 23.69
C ALA A 60 -4.13 10.56 23.61
N GLY A 61 -4.98 10.19 22.64
CA GLY A 61 -6.29 10.80 22.40
C GLY A 61 -7.46 10.03 22.99
#